data_AF-A0ABD1S0N3-F1
#
_entry.id   AF-A0ABD1S0N3-F1
#
_cell.length_a   1.000
_cell.length_b   1.000
_cell.length_c   1.000
_cell.angle_alpha   90.00
_cell.angle_beta   90.00
_cell.angle_gamma   90.00
#
_symmetry.space_group_name_H-M   'P 1'
#
loop_
_entity.id
_entity.type
_entity.pdbx_description
1 polymer ?
#
loop_
_entity_poly.entity_id
_entity_poly.type
_entity_poly.pdbx_seq_one_letter_code
_entity_poly.pdbx_strand_id
1 'polypeptide(L)'
;MMVDSGATAKGGPVINILPEKDDDGGYASGGWKRNLRFASPTTPRPQFIVTPVHESEIQSVVYCAKQSDLQIRTISGGHDYEGISHASEIPFVTIDLINMSQITVDVEKRSAWVQAGATIGQLYYRIAEKSRNLGFPAGVVPSVGVGGHFSGGGYGYMSRKYGIAADNIIDAHLVDVNGRILDRF
;
A
#
# COMPACT_ATOMS: atom_id res chain seq x y z
N MET A 1 5.99 26.69 -12.54
CA MET A 1 4.87 26.92 -11.61
C MET A 1 5.49 27.09 -10.24
N MET A 2 5.34 28.27 -9.63
CA MET A 2 6.20 28.76 -8.53
C MET A 2 5.97 28.00 -7.22
N VAL A 3 7.08 27.71 -6.53
CA VAL A 3 7.13 27.25 -5.14
C VAL A 3 6.88 28.47 -4.25
N ASP A 4 5.82 28.47 -3.44
CA ASP A 4 5.58 29.52 -2.45
C ASP A 4 6.04 29.06 -1.06
N SER A 5 7.03 29.78 -0.56
CA SER A 5 7.50 29.77 0.81
C SER A 5 6.66 30.75 1.65
N GLY A 6 5.65 30.24 2.33
CA GLY A 6 5.00 30.97 3.43
C GLY A 6 3.54 31.34 3.21
N ALA A 7 2.65 30.36 3.34
CA ALA A 7 1.27 30.58 3.75
C ALA A 7 0.88 29.54 4.81
N THR A 8 0.72 29.99 6.06
CA THR A 8 0.15 29.21 7.16
C THR A 8 -1.34 29.01 6.93
N ALA A 9 -1.69 27.99 6.14
CA ALA A 9 -3.02 27.41 6.14
C ALA A 9 -3.20 26.57 7.41
N LYS A 10 -4.29 26.79 8.13
CA LYS A 10 -4.64 26.13 9.38
C LYS A 10 -4.66 24.60 9.22
N GLY A 11 -3.73 23.91 9.89
CA GLY A 11 -3.88 22.56 10.47
C GLY A 11 -4.46 21.44 9.60
N GLY A 12 -4.11 21.33 8.32
CA GLY A 12 -4.39 20.13 7.52
C GLY A 12 -3.38 19.01 7.83
N PRO A 13 -3.73 17.72 7.59
CA PRO A 13 -2.78 16.62 7.73
C PRO A 13 -1.57 16.84 6.82
N VAL A 14 -0.36 16.71 7.38
CA VAL A 14 0.89 16.82 6.62
C VAL A 14 1.04 15.55 5.81
N ILE A 15 0.77 15.63 4.51
CA ILE A 15 1.02 14.53 3.58
C ILE A 15 2.53 14.43 3.38
N ASN A 16 3.12 13.28 3.70
CA ASN A 16 4.52 13.01 3.41
C ASN A 16 4.69 12.82 1.90
N ILE A 17 5.02 13.92 1.22
CA ILE A 17 5.34 13.96 -0.21
C ILE A 17 6.87 13.96 -0.32
N LEU A 18 7.40 12.91 -0.93
CA LEU A 18 8.81 12.86 -1.27
C LEU A 18 8.98 13.34 -2.71
N PRO A 19 9.74 14.42 -2.97
CA PRO A 19 10.20 14.70 -4.32
C PRO A 19 11.08 13.54 -4.75
N GLU A 20 10.99 13.13 -6.02
CA GLU A 20 11.85 12.05 -6.48
C GLU A 20 13.33 12.46 -6.51
N LYS A 21 13.59 13.74 -6.75
CA LYS A 21 14.94 14.29 -6.93
C LYS A 21 15.37 15.00 -5.65
N ASP A 22 16.26 14.37 -4.88
CA ASP A 22 17.04 15.12 -3.89
C ASP A 22 18.04 16.02 -4.62
N ASP A 23 18.29 17.22 -4.08
CA ASP A 23 19.28 18.18 -4.62
C ASP A 23 20.72 17.61 -4.67
N ASP A 24 20.95 16.49 -3.98
CA ASP A 24 22.22 15.76 -3.90
C ASP A 24 22.27 14.48 -4.77
N GLY A 25 21.23 14.20 -5.57
CA GLY A 25 21.16 12.99 -6.40
C GLY A 25 20.97 11.68 -5.62
N GLY A 26 20.64 11.76 -4.33
CA GLY A 26 20.18 10.64 -3.51
C GLY A 26 18.76 10.22 -3.88
N TYR A 27 18.49 8.92 -3.88
CA TYR A 27 17.15 8.40 -4.13
C TYR A 27 16.37 8.35 -2.82
N ALA A 28 15.16 8.94 -2.79
CA ALA A 28 14.10 8.48 -1.90
C ALA A 28 13.87 6.98 -2.21
N SER A 29 14.40 6.13 -1.32
CA SER A 29 14.84 4.77 -1.62
C SER A 29 13.77 3.90 -2.31
N GLY A 30 14.10 3.33 -3.48
CA GLY A 30 13.35 2.27 -4.16
C GLY A 30 13.38 0.91 -3.44
N GLY A 31 13.35 0.90 -2.10
CA GLY A 31 13.41 -0.31 -1.26
C GLY A 31 12.21 -1.24 -1.40
N TRP A 32 11.14 -0.77 -2.05
CA TRP A 32 9.97 -1.57 -2.41
C TRP A 32 10.17 -2.35 -3.73
N LYS A 33 11.19 -2.08 -4.56
CA LYS A 33 11.41 -2.83 -5.82
C LYS A 33 11.84 -4.25 -5.53
N ARG A 34 10.94 -5.23 -5.64
CA ARG A 34 11.26 -6.65 -5.42
C ARG A 34 11.71 -7.38 -6.67
N ASN A 35 11.51 -6.80 -7.86
CA ASN A 35 12.04 -7.30 -9.11
C ASN A 35 13.09 -6.33 -9.67
N LEU A 36 14.35 -6.74 -9.64
CA LEU A 36 15.49 -5.90 -10.04
C LEU A 36 15.49 -5.51 -11.52
N ARG A 37 14.71 -6.19 -12.37
CA ARG A 37 14.50 -5.79 -13.78
C ARG A 37 14.01 -4.34 -13.89
N PHE A 38 13.30 -3.84 -12.88
CA PHE A 38 12.73 -2.48 -12.83
C PHE A 38 13.55 -1.50 -11.96
N ALA A 39 14.75 -1.90 -11.54
CA ALA A 39 15.68 -1.02 -10.81
C ALA A 39 16.55 -0.15 -11.75
N SER A 40 16.37 -0.28 -13.07
CA SER A 40 17.12 0.50 -14.05
C SER A 40 16.78 2.00 -14.00
N PRO A 41 17.75 2.91 -14.24
CA PRO A 41 17.49 4.33 -14.45
C PRO A 41 16.49 4.63 -15.57
N THR A 42 16.35 3.72 -16.54
CA THR A 42 15.41 3.84 -17.66
C THR A 42 13.97 3.45 -17.33
N THR A 43 13.71 2.88 -16.16
CA THR A 43 12.35 2.56 -15.73
C THR A 43 11.60 3.87 -15.47
N PRO A 44 10.39 4.07 -16.04
CA PRO A 44 9.60 5.26 -15.78
C PRO A 44 9.34 5.47 -14.29
N ARG A 45 9.31 6.73 -13.88
CA ARG A 45 9.31 7.14 -12.48
C ARG A 45 8.13 8.05 -12.13
N PRO A 46 7.64 7.98 -10.87
CA PRO A 46 6.53 8.80 -10.44
C PRO A 46 6.94 10.27 -10.32
N GLN A 47 6.01 11.18 -10.58
CA GLN A 47 6.19 12.60 -10.31
C GLN A 47 6.31 12.87 -8.80
N PHE A 48 5.57 12.10 -8.00
CA PHE A 48 5.54 12.20 -6.54
C PHE A 48 5.35 10.82 -5.92
N ILE A 49 5.96 10.62 -4.75
CA ILE A 49 5.67 9.48 -3.88
C ILE A 49 5.00 10.00 -2.62
N VAL A 50 3.83 9.45 -2.31
CA VAL A 50 3.06 9.78 -1.11
C VAL A 50 3.04 8.57 -0.19
N THR A 51 3.41 8.77 1.08
CA THR A 51 3.44 7.70 2.10
C THR A 51 2.41 7.95 3.21
N PRO A 52 1.12 7.72 2.94
CA PRO A 52 0.04 8.15 3.82
C PRO A 52 0.11 7.45 5.18
N VAL A 53 -0.30 8.15 6.24
CA VAL A 53 -0.49 7.59 7.59
C VAL A 53 -1.97 7.42 7.96
N HIS A 54 -2.85 8.20 7.30
CA HIS A 54 -4.29 8.18 7.52
C HIS A 54 -5.07 8.04 6.21
N GLU A 55 -6.26 7.43 6.25
CA GLU A 55 -7.12 7.24 5.08
C GLU A 55 -7.48 8.57 4.39
N SER A 56 -7.62 9.66 5.15
CA SER A 56 -7.87 11.01 4.63
C SER A 56 -6.78 11.52 3.68
N GLU A 57 -5.55 11.05 3.86
CA GLU A 57 -4.44 11.41 2.97
C GLU A 57 -4.57 10.68 1.63
N ILE A 58 -5.07 9.44 1.62
CA ILE A 58 -5.41 8.73 0.39
C ILE A 58 -6.53 9.47 -0.36
N GLN A 59 -7.58 9.91 0.34
CA GLN A 59 -8.66 10.70 -0.28
C GLN A 59 -8.11 11.97 -0.93
N SER A 60 -7.17 12.65 -0.26
CA SER A 60 -6.50 13.85 -0.77
C SER A 60 -5.68 13.55 -2.02
N VAL A 61 -4.94 12.44 -2.06
CA VAL A 61 -4.19 12.03 -3.26
C VAL A 61 -5.13 11.72 -4.41
N VAL A 62 -6.23 11.00 -4.18
CA VAL A 62 -7.23 10.69 -5.22
C VAL A 62 -7.80 11.97 -5.82
N TYR A 63 -8.17 12.93 -4.97
CA TYR A 63 -8.67 14.23 -5.41
C TYR A 63 -7.61 14.98 -6.25
N CYS A 64 -6.40 15.14 -5.74
CA CYS A 64 -5.34 15.91 -6.39
C CYS A 64 -4.86 15.27 -7.70
N ALA A 65 -4.74 13.93 -7.75
CA ALA A 65 -4.36 13.20 -8.94
C ALA A 65 -5.38 13.40 -10.07
N LYS A 66 -6.68 13.38 -9.74
CA LYS A 66 -7.76 13.65 -10.70
C LYS A 66 -7.72 15.08 -11.24
N GLN A 67 -7.40 16.08 -10.40
CA GLN A 67 -7.27 17.47 -10.83
C GLN A 67 -6.00 17.72 -11.67
N SER A 68 -4.96 16.91 -11.46
CA SER A 68 -3.64 17.07 -12.09
C SER A 68 -3.39 16.14 -13.27
N ASP A 69 -4.40 15.38 -13.70
CA ASP A 69 -4.31 14.35 -14.74
C ASP A 69 -3.14 13.36 -14.53
N LEU A 70 -2.94 12.95 -13.27
CA LEU A 70 -1.92 11.98 -12.89
C LEU A 70 -2.56 10.61 -12.66
N GLN A 71 -1.97 9.58 -13.27
CA GLN A 71 -2.36 8.21 -12.93
C GLN A 71 -1.90 7.85 -11.52
N ILE A 72 -2.70 7.09 -10.78
CA ILE A 72 -2.30 6.56 -9.47
C ILE A 72 -1.71 5.17 -9.64
N ARG A 73 -0.56 4.94 -9.02
CA ARG A 73 0.02 3.61 -8.81
C ARG A 73 0.13 3.34 -7.31
N THR A 74 -0.35 2.19 -6.85
CA THR A 74 -0.38 1.87 -5.41
C THR A 74 0.60 0.76 -5.09
N ILE A 75 1.43 0.99 -4.07
CA ILE A 75 2.41 0.05 -3.57
C ILE A 75 2.00 -0.39 -2.17
N SER A 76 1.94 -1.71 -1.99
CA SER A 76 1.92 -2.36 -0.69
C SER A 76 3.31 -2.95 -0.42
N GLY A 77 3.57 -4.22 -0.77
CA GLY A 77 4.89 -4.85 -0.61
C GLY A 77 5.83 -4.78 -1.82
N GLY A 78 5.37 -4.21 -2.94
CA GLY A 78 6.17 -4.02 -4.17
C GLY A 78 6.55 -5.30 -4.93
N HIS A 79 5.77 -6.37 -4.76
CA HIS A 79 5.98 -7.71 -5.36
C HIS A 79 5.31 -7.93 -6.73
N ASP A 80 4.83 -6.87 -7.38
CA ASP A 80 4.29 -7.01 -8.72
C ASP A 80 5.38 -7.52 -9.69
N TYR A 81 5.12 -8.64 -10.37
CA TYR A 81 6.11 -9.29 -11.23
C TYR A 81 6.50 -8.44 -12.45
N GLU A 82 5.60 -7.57 -12.89
CA GLU A 82 5.75 -6.69 -14.04
C GLU A 82 5.98 -5.22 -13.65
N GLY A 83 6.22 -4.95 -12.36
CA GLY A 83 6.47 -3.60 -11.86
C GLY A 83 5.30 -2.63 -11.99
N ILE A 84 4.09 -3.12 -12.23
CA ILE A 84 2.88 -2.33 -12.51
C ILE A 84 2.50 -1.44 -11.32
N SER A 85 2.87 -1.84 -10.10
CA SER A 85 2.62 -1.06 -8.88
C SER A 85 3.43 0.24 -8.82
N HIS A 86 4.42 0.43 -9.69
CA HIS A 86 5.42 1.49 -9.52
C HIS A 86 6.07 2.01 -10.80
N ALA A 87 5.59 1.56 -11.96
CA ALA A 87 5.99 2.05 -13.27
C ALA A 87 4.73 2.31 -14.10
N SER A 88 4.80 3.36 -14.92
CA SER A 88 3.78 3.69 -15.90
C SER A 88 4.37 4.41 -17.10
N GLU A 89 3.77 4.24 -18.27
CA GLU A 89 4.15 4.95 -19.50
C GLU A 89 3.63 6.39 -19.54
N ILE A 90 2.64 6.72 -18.69
CA ILE A 90 2.08 8.08 -18.56
C ILE A 90 2.45 8.69 -17.20
N PRO A 91 2.42 10.04 -17.06
CA PRO A 91 2.69 10.69 -15.78
C PRO A 91 1.84 10.13 -14.65
N PHE A 92 2.49 9.82 -13.52
CA PHE A 92 1.84 9.14 -12.41
C PHE A 92 2.35 9.60 -11.05
N VAL A 93 1.51 9.41 -10.03
CA VAL A 93 1.82 9.52 -8.61
C VAL A 93 1.79 8.13 -7.99
N THR A 94 2.72 7.87 -7.08
CA THR A 94 2.75 6.63 -6.32
C THR A 94 2.18 6.85 -4.92
N ILE A 95 1.26 5.99 -4.51
CA ILE A 95 0.82 5.86 -3.11
C ILE A 95 1.53 4.64 -2.53
N ASP A 96 2.53 4.86 -1.67
CA ASP A 96 3.24 3.81 -0.95
C ASP A 96 2.64 3.64 0.46
N LEU A 97 1.93 2.53 0.67
CA LEU A 97 1.18 2.26 1.88
C LEU A 97 2.05 1.81 3.07
N ILE A 98 3.38 1.85 2.98
CA ILE A 98 4.31 1.36 4.02
C ILE A 98 3.95 1.80 5.45
N ASN A 99 3.45 3.03 5.62
CA ASN A 99 3.07 3.60 6.91
C ASN A 99 1.68 3.17 7.41
N MET A 100 0.85 2.57 6.54
CA MET A 100 -0.44 1.98 6.88
C MET A 100 -0.31 0.46 7.04
N SER A 101 0.43 0.04 8.06
CA SER A 101 0.75 -1.38 8.33
C SER A 101 0.28 -1.89 9.69
N GLN A 102 -0.66 -1.19 10.33
CA GLN A 102 -1.25 -1.63 11.60
C GLN A 102 -2.04 -2.93 11.44
N ILE A 103 -1.91 -3.82 12.45
CA ILE A 103 -2.63 -5.10 12.53
C ILE A 103 -3.21 -5.25 13.93
N THR A 104 -4.52 -5.44 14.00
CA THR A 104 -5.25 -5.67 15.25
C THR A 104 -5.96 -7.00 15.19
N VAL A 105 -5.59 -7.93 16.06
CA VAL A 105 -6.12 -9.31 16.11
C VAL A 105 -7.07 -9.46 17.30
N ASP A 106 -8.26 -9.96 17.05
CA ASP A 106 -9.26 -10.36 18.04
C ASP A 106 -9.32 -11.89 18.09
N VAL A 107 -8.78 -12.49 19.16
CA VAL A 107 -8.68 -13.95 19.33
C VAL A 107 -10.05 -14.57 19.56
N GLU A 108 -10.93 -13.88 20.30
CA GLU A 108 -12.26 -14.37 20.64
C GLU A 108 -13.14 -14.43 19.39
N LYS A 109 -13.12 -13.38 18.58
CA LYS A 109 -13.87 -13.32 17.31
C LYS A 109 -13.18 -14.05 16.16
N ARG A 110 -11.92 -14.48 16.34
CA ARG A 110 -11.08 -15.10 15.30
C ARG A 110 -10.99 -14.24 14.03
N SER A 111 -10.85 -12.94 14.22
CA SER A 111 -10.80 -11.94 13.14
C SER A 111 -9.62 -11.00 13.34
N ALA A 112 -9.16 -10.37 12.26
CA ALA A 112 -8.16 -9.32 12.34
C ALA A 112 -8.48 -8.19 11.36
N TRP A 113 -8.24 -6.95 11.81
CA TRP A 113 -8.12 -5.80 10.93
C TRP A 113 -6.66 -5.63 10.54
N VAL A 114 -6.38 -5.59 9.24
CA VAL A 114 -5.03 -5.55 8.67
C VAL A 114 -4.98 -4.42 7.66
N GLN A 115 -4.19 -3.39 7.92
CA GLN A 115 -4.03 -2.31 6.96
C GLN A 115 -3.25 -2.78 5.72
N ALA A 116 -3.59 -2.22 4.56
CA ALA A 116 -3.14 -2.73 3.26
C ALA A 116 -1.62 -2.64 3.01
N GLY A 117 -0.89 -1.81 3.76
CA GLY A 117 0.58 -1.72 3.72
C GLY A 117 1.30 -2.80 4.51
N ALA A 118 0.60 -3.57 5.35
CA ALA A 118 1.21 -4.67 6.07
C ALA A 118 1.68 -5.78 5.13
N THR A 119 2.66 -6.55 5.58
CA THR A 119 3.18 -7.73 4.89
C THR A 119 2.62 -9.02 5.49
N ILE A 120 2.62 -10.09 4.71
CA ILE A 120 2.20 -11.43 5.15
C ILE A 120 2.98 -11.86 6.40
N GLY A 121 4.28 -11.59 6.44
CA GLY A 121 5.13 -11.90 7.59
C GLY A 121 4.69 -11.17 8.86
N GLN A 122 4.36 -9.87 8.75
CA GLN A 122 3.83 -9.10 9.88
C GLN A 122 2.48 -9.66 10.35
N LEU A 123 1.59 -10.03 9.43
CA LEU A 123 0.31 -10.65 9.75
C LEU A 123 0.49 -11.96 10.51
N TYR A 124 1.29 -12.89 9.99
CA TYR A 124 1.57 -14.16 10.64
C TYR A 124 2.20 -13.97 12.03
N TYR A 125 3.16 -13.06 12.13
CA TYR A 125 3.82 -12.75 13.40
C TYR A 125 2.82 -12.24 14.44
N ARG A 126 1.95 -11.29 14.08
CA ARG A 126 0.93 -10.71 14.98
C ARG A 126 -0.12 -11.73 15.41
N ILE A 127 -0.52 -12.65 14.53
CA ILE A 127 -1.41 -13.76 14.88
C ILE A 127 -0.71 -14.68 15.89
N ALA A 128 0.54 -15.07 15.62
CA ALA A 128 1.31 -15.97 16.48
C ALA A 128 1.60 -15.38 17.88
N GLU A 129 1.79 -14.06 18.00
CA GLU A 129 1.91 -13.37 19.28
C GLU A 129 0.65 -13.48 20.15
N LYS A 130 -0.52 -13.63 19.52
CA LYS A 130 -1.82 -13.67 20.19
C LYS A 130 -2.34 -15.08 20.42
N SER A 131 -2.00 -16.02 19.56
CA SER A 131 -2.44 -17.41 19.69
C SER A 131 -1.54 -18.38 18.95
N ARG A 132 -1.24 -19.52 19.57
CA ARG A 132 -0.53 -20.65 18.92
C ARG A 132 -1.43 -21.53 18.06
N ASN A 133 -2.75 -21.33 18.13
CA ASN A 133 -3.76 -22.18 17.48
C ASN A 133 -4.50 -21.47 16.33
N LEU A 134 -4.18 -20.21 16.05
CA LEU A 134 -4.75 -19.44 14.94
C LEU A 134 -3.72 -19.26 13.82
N GLY A 135 -4.22 -19.11 12.60
CA GLY A 135 -3.44 -18.86 11.39
C GLY A 135 -4.34 -18.27 10.31
N PHE A 136 -3.75 -17.81 9.20
CA PHE A 136 -4.48 -17.21 8.09
C PHE A 136 -3.95 -17.74 6.74
N PRO A 137 -4.82 -18.20 5.80
CA PRO A 137 -4.37 -18.77 4.53
C PRO A 137 -3.91 -17.69 3.55
N ALA A 138 -2.60 -17.45 3.51
CA ALA A 138 -1.98 -16.57 2.52
C ALA A 138 -0.67 -17.19 1.98
N GLY A 139 0.06 -16.42 1.17
CA GLY A 139 1.32 -16.80 0.55
C GLY A 139 2.45 -17.12 1.54
N VAL A 140 3.56 -17.58 0.97
CA VAL A 140 4.73 -18.06 1.74
C VAL A 140 5.81 -17.00 1.90
N VAL A 141 5.86 -16.01 1.00
CA VAL A 141 6.92 -14.99 0.97
C VAL A 141 6.58 -13.90 2.00
N PRO A 142 7.34 -13.75 3.10
CA PRO A 142 6.94 -12.87 4.21
C PRO A 142 6.86 -11.39 3.84
N SER A 143 7.67 -10.95 2.87
CA SER A 143 7.73 -9.55 2.43
C SER A 143 6.65 -9.16 1.43
N VAL A 144 5.82 -10.09 0.97
CA VAL A 144 4.66 -9.78 0.12
C VAL A 144 3.66 -8.96 0.93
N GLY A 145 3.20 -7.86 0.35
CA GLY A 145 2.22 -6.98 0.96
C GLY A 145 0.80 -7.51 0.81
N VAL A 146 0.00 -7.40 1.88
CA VAL A 146 -1.36 -7.93 1.92
C VAL A 146 -2.27 -7.24 0.91
N GLY A 147 -2.10 -5.93 0.67
CA GLY A 147 -2.96 -5.17 -0.25
C GLY A 147 -3.00 -5.76 -1.67
N GLY A 148 -1.83 -6.05 -2.25
CA GLY A 148 -1.76 -6.69 -3.57
C GLY A 148 -2.07 -8.19 -3.54
N HIS A 149 -1.63 -8.90 -2.50
CA HIS A 149 -1.83 -10.35 -2.41
C HIS A 149 -3.29 -10.74 -2.23
N PHE A 150 -4.02 -10.04 -1.37
CA PHE A 150 -5.41 -10.32 -1.05
C PHE A 150 -6.33 -9.92 -2.20
N SER A 151 -6.09 -8.75 -2.82
CA SER A 151 -6.86 -8.32 -4.00
C SER A 151 -6.65 -9.21 -5.23
N GLY A 152 -5.48 -9.85 -5.34
CA GLY A 152 -5.19 -10.86 -6.37
C GLY A 152 -5.61 -12.29 -6.03
N GLY A 153 -6.33 -12.50 -4.92
CA GLY A 153 -6.77 -13.83 -4.46
C GLY A 153 -5.93 -14.39 -3.32
N GLY A 154 -4.64 -14.63 -3.56
CA GLY A 154 -3.67 -14.99 -2.50
C GLY A 154 -3.59 -16.48 -2.16
N TYR A 155 -2.86 -17.24 -2.97
CA TYR A 155 -2.65 -18.68 -2.80
C TYR A 155 -1.47 -19.01 -1.87
N GLY A 156 -1.60 -20.09 -1.09
CA GLY A 156 -0.52 -20.64 -0.27
C GLY A 156 -0.74 -22.09 0.18
N TYR A 157 0.11 -22.59 1.07
CA TYR A 157 0.09 -24.01 1.49
C TYR A 157 -1.19 -24.43 2.21
N MET A 158 -1.89 -23.48 2.84
CA MET A 158 -3.14 -23.72 3.54
C MET A 158 -4.37 -23.73 2.61
N SER A 159 -4.19 -23.39 1.33
CA SER A 159 -5.32 -23.18 0.43
C SER A 159 -6.13 -24.42 0.09
N ARG A 160 -5.51 -25.61 0.09
CA ARG A 160 -6.26 -26.87 -0.09
C ARG A 160 -7.28 -27.13 1.02
N LYS A 161 -7.07 -26.55 2.21
CA LYS A 161 -7.94 -26.75 3.37
C LYS A 161 -8.87 -25.57 3.62
N TYR A 162 -8.42 -24.35 3.39
CA TYR A 162 -9.14 -23.13 3.79
C TYR A 162 -9.41 -22.14 2.65
N GLY A 163 -9.11 -22.49 1.39
CA GLY A 163 -9.26 -21.58 0.26
C GLY A 163 -8.13 -20.55 0.14
N ILE A 164 -8.28 -19.59 -0.76
CA ILE A 164 -7.30 -18.49 -0.92
C ILE A 164 -7.55 -17.38 0.11
N ALA A 165 -6.60 -16.46 0.27
CA ALA A 165 -6.72 -15.35 1.23
C ALA A 165 -8.03 -14.57 1.06
N ALA A 166 -8.39 -14.27 -0.19
CA ALA A 166 -9.60 -13.53 -0.54
C ALA A 166 -10.90 -14.23 -0.11
N ASP A 167 -10.94 -15.56 -0.10
CA ASP A 167 -12.12 -16.34 0.35
C ASP A 167 -12.40 -16.13 1.85
N ASN A 168 -11.40 -15.63 2.60
CA ASN A 168 -11.45 -15.47 4.04
C ASN A 168 -11.57 -14.00 4.49
N ILE A 169 -11.82 -13.08 3.55
CA ILE A 169 -12.05 -11.65 3.85
C ILE A 169 -13.53 -11.43 4.11
N ILE A 170 -13.84 -10.89 5.29
CA ILE A 170 -15.23 -10.67 5.75
C ILE A 170 -15.67 -9.19 5.66
N ASP A 171 -14.71 -8.27 5.57
CA ASP A 171 -14.92 -6.82 5.47
C ASP A 171 -13.66 -6.14 4.90
N ALA A 172 -13.79 -4.91 4.38
CA ALA A 172 -12.69 -4.11 3.86
C ALA A 172 -13.05 -2.62 3.81
N HIS A 173 -12.06 -1.76 4.05
CA HIS A 173 -12.14 -0.34 3.70
C HIS A 173 -11.61 -0.13 2.28
N LEU A 174 -12.36 0.61 1.46
CA LEU A 174 -12.00 0.96 0.09
C LEU A 174 -12.13 2.47 -0.12
N VAL A 175 -11.15 3.08 -0.79
CA VAL A 175 -11.29 4.46 -1.29
C VAL A 175 -11.63 4.41 -2.78
N ASP A 176 -12.77 4.98 -3.16
CA ASP A 176 -13.23 4.98 -4.55
C ASP A 176 -12.61 6.13 -5.38
N VAL A 177 -12.95 6.18 -6.68
CA VAL A 177 -12.48 7.20 -7.64
C VAL A 177 -12.93 8.64 -7.29
N ASN A 178 -13.90 8.80 -6.39
CA ASN A 178 -14.34 10.10 -5.89
C ASN A 178 -13.75 10.43 -4.52
N GLY A 179 -12.83 9.61 -4.03
CA GLY A 179 -12.22 9.77 -2.72
C GLY A 179 -13.17 9.44 -1.57
N ARG A 180 -14.24 8.66 -1.79
CA ARG A 180 -15.14 8.23 -0.71
C ARG A 180 -14.57 6.98 -0.04
N ILE A 181 -14.54 6.95 1.28
CA ILE A 181 -14.25 5.74 2.05
C ILE A 181 -15.53 4.92 2.10
N LEU A 182 -15.43 3.66 1.70
CA LEU A 182 -16.49 2.68 1.66
C LEU A 182 -16.10 1.52 2.57
N ASP A 183 -17.03 1.06 3.36
CA ASP A 183 -16.97 -0.19 4.10
C ASP A 183 -18.25 -0.99 3.81
N ARG A 184 -18.49 -2.05 4.57
CA ARG A 184 -19.68 -2.90 4.40
C ARG A 184 -20.99 -2.27 4.91
N PHE A 185 -20.97 -1.15 5.65
CA PHE A 185 -22.15 -0.63 6.39
C PHE A 185 -22.33 0.89 6.34
#